data_AF-A0AAW7SHK6-F1
#
_entry.id   AF-A0AAW7SHK6-F1
#
_cell.length_a   1.000
_cell.length_b   1.000
_cell.length_c   1.000
_cell.angle_alpha   90.00
_cell.angle_beta   90.00
_cell.angle_gamma   90.00
#
_symmetry.space_group_name_H-M   'P 1'
#
loop_
_entity.id
_entity.type
_entity.pdbx_description
1 polymer ?
#
loop_
_entity_poly.entity_id
_entity_poly.type
_entity_poly.pdbx_seq_one_letter_code
_entity_poly.pdbx_strand_id
1 'polypeptide(L)'
;MPHTPHDIFQRSSAPVTIDESLCIADKGCTVCVDVCPLDLLAIDVTKGKAYMQFDECWYCMPCERDCPTGAVRVDIPYLLR
;
A
#
# COMPACT_ATOMS: atom_id res chain seq x y z
N MET A 1 15.52 13.52 -31.94
CA MET A 1 16.42 12.68 -31.12
C MET A 1 15.59 11.51 -30.62
N PRO A 2 15.96 10.24 -30.88
CA PRO A 2 15.19 9.13 -30.34
C PRO A 2 15.56 9.00 -28.87
N HIS A 3 14.64 9.38 -27.98
CA HIS A 3 14.78 9.09 -26.57
C HIS A 3 14.49 7.60 -26.39
N THR A 4 15.51 6.81 -26.07
CA THR A 4 15.36 5.40 -25.71
C THR A 4 15.03 5.35 -24.21
N PRO A 5 13.86 4.83 -23.81
CA PRO A 5 13.54 4.66 -22.39
C PRO A 5 14.58 3.72 -21.74
N HIS A 6 15.08 4.09 -20.58
CA HIS A 6 15.86 3.18 -19.74
C HIS A 6 14.90 2.36 -18.89
N ASP A 7 15.05 1.05 -18.91
CA ASP A 7 14.24 0.12 -18.12
C ASP A 7 14.75 0.12 -16.67
N ILE A 8 14.10 0.91 -15.82
CA ILE A 8 14.47 1.08 -14.41
C ILE A 8 13.78 -0.04 -13.60
N PHE A 9 14.39 -1.22 -13.57
CA PHE A 9 13.88 -2.41 -12.86
C PHE A 9 14.03 -2.36 -11.33
N GLN A 10 14.07 -1.17 -10.72
CA GLN A 10 14.12 -1.07 -9.25
C GLN A 10 12.69 -0.99 -8.71
N ARG A 11 12.04 -2.15 -8.57
CA ARG A 11 10.91 -2.28 -7.65
C ARG A 11 11.48 -2.12 -6.24
N SER A 12 11.33 -0.93 -5.68
CA SER A 12 11.61 -0.67 -4.28
C SER A 12 10.87 -1.68 -3.39
N SER A 13 11.31 -1.85 -2.14
CA SER A 13 10.48 -2.49 -1.13
C SER A 13 9.08 -1.87 -1.14
N ALA A 14 8.03 -2.69 -1.14
CA ALA A 14 6.65 -2.22 -1.17
C ALA A 14 6.47 -1.13 -0.09
N PRO A 15 6.17 0.12 -0.48
CA PRO A 15 6.14 1.24 0.45
C PRO A 15 4.96 1.19 1.42
N VAL A 16 4.00 0.28 1.19
CA VAL A 16 2.95 -0.05 2.15
C VAL A 16 3.05 -1.53 2.52
N THR A 17 3.19 -1.81 3.81
CA THR A 17 3.21 -3.16 4.37
C THR A 17 2.02 -3.38 5.29
N ILE A 18 1.53 -4.64 5.37
CA ILE A 18 0.32 -5.00 6.11
C ILE A 18 0.63 -6.14 7.06
N ASP A 19 0.36 -5.93 8.34
CA ASP A 19 0.40 -6.96 9.37
C ASP A 19 -0.90 -7.79 9.31
N GLU A 20 -0.79 -9.01 8.79
CA GLU A 20 -1.93 -9.92 8.65
C GLU A 20 -2.59 -10.29 10.00
N SER A 21 -1.85 -10.20 11.12
CA SER A 21 -2.35 -10.53 12.45
C SER A 21 -3.28 -9.46 13.04
N LEU A 22 -3.06 -8.19 12.65
CA LEU A 22 -3.86 -7.05 13.07
C LEU A 22 -4.94 -6.67 12.05
N CYS A 23 -4.76 -7.07 10.79
CA CYS A 23 -5.72 -6.79 9.73
C CYS A 23 -7.04 -7.52 9.97
N ILE A 24 -8.16 -6.78 9.92
CA ILE A 24 -9.52 -7.29 10.13
C ILE A 24 -10.39 -7.19 8.85
N ALA A 25 -9.76 -7.26 7.67
CA ALA A 25 -10.49 -7.24 6.40
C ALA A 25 -11.44 -8.44 6.25
N ASP A 26 -11.12 -9.58 6.87
CA ASP A 26 -11.99 -10.76 7.00
C ASP A 26 -13.31 -10.46 7.73
N LYS A 27 -13.36 -9.38 8.52
CA LYS A 27 -14.56 -8.89 9.21
C LYS A 27 -15.26 -7.75 8.45
N GLY A 28 -14.83 -7.47 7.22
CA GLY A 28 -15.42 -6.45 6.34
C GLY A 28 -14.77 -5.06 6.43
N CYS A 29 -13.59 -4.92 7.03
CA CYS A 29 -12.89 -3.63 7.05
C CYS A 29 -12.23 -3.33 5.70
N THR A 30 -12.57 -2.19 5.10
CA THR A 30 -12.04 -1.73 3.79
C THR A 30 -11.37 -0.36 3.86
N VAL A 31 -11.24 0.25 5.04
CA VAL A 31 -10.79 1.64 5.23
C VAL A 31 -9.55 1.98 4.42
N CYS A 32 -8.51 1.14 4.48
CA CYS A 32 -7.26 1.40 3.76
C CYS A 32 -7.41 1.46 2.23
N VAL A 33 -8.35 0.70 1.67
CA VAL A 33 -8.72 0.74 0.25
C VAL A 33 -9.50 2.03 -0.03
N ASP A 34 -10.51 2.31 0.77
CA ASP A 34 -11.43 3.45 0.56
C ASP A 34 -10.73 4.81 0.66
N VAL A 35 -9.70 4.94 1.50
CA VAL A 35 -8.95 6.19 1.69
C VAL A 35 -7.75 6.33 0.75
N CYS A 36 -7.42 5.31 -0.03
CA CYS A 36 -6.30 5.38 -0.97
C CYS A 36 -6.73 6.16 -2.22
N PRO A 37 -6.21 7.36 -2.48
CA PRO A 37 -6.64 8.17 -3.63
C PRO A 37 -6.19 7.61 -4.99
N LEU A 38 -5.36 6.57 -4.97
CA LEU A 38 -4.75 5.95 -6.15
C LEU A 38 -5.19 4.49 -6.32
N ASP A 39 -6.12 3.98 -5.49
CA ASP A 39 -6.64 2.61 -5.56
C ASP A 39 -5.55 1.52 -5.59
N LEU A 40 -4.48 1.71 -4.82
CA LEU A 40 -3.30 0.83 -4.82
C LEU A 40 -3.42 -0.39 -3.89
N LEU A 41 -4.41 -0.36 -3.00
CA LEU A 41 -4.67 -1.39 -2.00
C LEU A 41 -5.92 -2.17 -2.40
N ALA A 42 -5.88 -3.48 -2.21
CA ALA A 42 -7.02 -4.36 -2.47
C ALA A 42 -7.14 -5.42 -1.37
N ILE A 43 -8.30 -6.08 -1.31
CA ILE A 43 -8.52 -7.20 -0.38
C ILE A 43 -8.32 -8.51 -1.14
N ASP A 44 -7.43 -9.36 -0.63
CA ASP A 44 -7.31 -10.73 -1.07
C ASP A 44 -8.49 -11.52 -0.50
N VAL A 45 -9.43 -11.89 -1.36
CA VAL A 45 -10.64 -12.64 -0.98
C VAL A 45 -10.34 -14.04 -0.46
N THR A 46 -9.18 -14.61 -0.79
CA THR A 46 -8.79 -15.96 -0.31
C THR A 46 -8.24 -15.92 1.10
N LYS A 47 -7.46 -14.88 1.43
CA LYS A 47 -6.88 -14.68 2.76
C LYS A 47 -7.76 -13.87 3.71
N GLY A 48 -8.68 -13.06 3.15
CA GLY A 48 -9.42 -12.05 3.89
C GLY A 48 -8.49 -10.95 4.44
N LYS A 49 -7.42 -10.61 3.72
CA LYS A 49 -6.42 -9.62 4.15
C LYS A 49 -6.19 -8.57 3.08
N ALA A 50 -5.91 -7.35 3.51
CA ALA A 50 -5.50 -6.30 2.59
C ALA A 50 -4.10 -6.60 2.04
N TYR A 51 -3.81 -6.19 0.82
CA TYR A 51 -2.50 -6.26 0.20
C TYR A 51 -2.27 -5.08 -0.75
N MET A 52 -1.01 -4.82 -1.08
CA MET A 52 -0.61 -3.81 -2.04
C MET A 52 -0.63 -4.38 -3.46
N GLN A 53 -1.55 -3.88 -4.29
CA GLN A 53 -1.77 -4.35 -5.65
C GLN A 53 -0.80 -3.70 -6.65
N PHE A 54 -0.50 -2.41 -6.47
CA PHE A 54 0.33 -1.62 -7.38
C PHE A 54 1.41 -0.82 -6.63
N ASP A 55 2.60 -0.67 -7.23
CA ASP A 55 3.81 -0.10 -6.62
C ASP A 55 3.98 1.42 -6.88
N GLU A 56 2.89 2.18 -6.76
CA GLU A 56 2.83 3.60 -7.16
C GLU A 56 2.39 4.51 -6.00
N CYS A 57 2.73 4.12 -4.77
CA CYS A 57 2.32 4.86 -3.57
C CYS A 57 2.94 6.25 -3.48
N TRP A 58 2.10 7.25 -3.18
CA TRP A 58 2.53 8.64 -2.94
C TRP A 58 2.71 8.97 -1.44
N TYR A 59 2.83 7.98 -0.57
CA TYR A 59 3.18 8.22 0.84
C TYR A 59 2.28 9.23 1.56
N CYS A 60 1.00 9.33 1.18
CA CYS A 60 0.06 10.30 1.75
C CYS A 60 -0.35 9.96 3.19
N MET A 61 -0.13 8.72 3.63
CA MET A 61 -0.40 8.17 4.96
C MET A 61 -1.86 8.04 5.46
N PRO A 62 -2.96 8.31 4.71
CA PRO A 62 -4.31 8.12 5.25
C PRO A 62 -4.58 6.64 5.56
N CYS A 63 -4.08 5.72 4.74
CA CYS A 63 -4.27 4.28 4.95
C CYS A 63 -3.60 3.76 6.24
N GLU A 64 -2.48 4.35 6.67
CA GLU A 64 -1.83 4.04 7.95
C GLU A 64 -2.54 4.75 9.12
N ARG A 65 -2.85 6.04 8.97
CA ARG A 65 -3.47 6.83 10.05
C ARG A 65 -4.89 6.39 10.40
N ASP A 66 -5.67 6.05 9.38
CA ASP A 66 -7.09 5.72 9.54
C ASP A 66 -7.29 4.23 9.80
N CYS A 67 -6.22 3.42 9.76
CA CYS A 67 -6.31 2.00 10.07
C CYS A 67 -6.71 1.81 11.55
N PRO A 68 -7.90 1.26 11.86
CA PRO A 68 -8.40 1.19 13.23
C PRO A 68 -7.62 0.22 14.12
N THR A 69 -6.91 -0.73 13.51
CA THR A 69 -6.08 -1.74 14.21
C THR A 69 -4.59 -1.46 14.11
N GLY A 70 -4.16 -0.43 13.37
CA GLY A 70 -2.75 -0.16 13.11
C GLY A 70 -2.05 -1.23 12.28
N ALA A 71 -2.79 -1.99 11.46
CA ALA A 71 -2.25 -3.06 10.62
C ALA A 71 -1.46 -2.56 9.40
N VAL A 72 -1.60 -1.29 9.02
CA VAL A 72 -0.99 -0.72 7.81
C VAL A 72 0.18 0.17 8.20
N ARG A 73 1.30 0.01 7.50
CA ARG A 73 2.51 0.83 7.69
C ARG A 73 2.99 1.39 6.36
N VAL A 74 3.26 2.69 6.31
CA VAL A 74 3.87 3.37 5.17
C VAL A 74 5.36 3.61 5.45
N ASP A 75 6.23 2.96 4.70
CA ASP A 75 7.67 3.16 4.79
C ASP A 75 8.11 4.23 3.77
N ILE A 76 8.30 5.45 4.26
CA ILE A 76 8.75 6.59 3.46
C ILE A 76 10.28 6.51 3.26
N PRO A 77 10.77 6.50 2.01
CA PRO A 77 12.20 6.54 1.71
C PRO A 77 12.90 7.72 2.40
N TYR A 78 14.12 7.51 2.87
CA TYR A 78 14.92 8.55 3.55
C TYR A 78 15.00 9.86 2.75
N LEU A 79 15.06 9.77 1.41
CA LEU A 79 15.14 10.93 0.52
C LEU A 79 13.87 11.80 0.49
N LEU A 80 12.73 11.29 0.96
CA LEU A 80 11.44 11.98 1.02
C LEU A 80 11.06 12.44 2.44
N ARG A 81 11.91 12.19 3.43
CA ARG A 81 11.64 12.45 4.85
C ARG A 81 12.17 13.80 5.34
#